data_AF-A0A1Q3BUV6-F1
#
_entry.id   AF-A0A1Q3BUV6-F1
#
_cell.length_a   1.000
_cell.length_b   1.000
_cell.length_c   1.000
_cell.angle_alpha   90.00
_cell.angle_beta   90.00
_cell.angle_gamma   90.00
#
_symmetry.space_group_name_H-M   'P 1'
#
loop_
_entity.id
_entity.type
_entity.pdbx_description
1 polymer ?
#
loop_
_entity_poly.entity_id
_entity_poly.type
_entity_poly.pdbx_seq_one_letter_code
_entity_poly.pdbx_strand_id
1 'polypeptide(L)'
;MEIYLKSRDFKNWLCVKNGPHIPMKINDKNECVAKSEDEWDDDDFKKLTIDNKALNILLVSLDKAEYNLVRRCTSAHEVWKLLILTHEGTEQVKNAKLA
;
A
#
# COMPACT_ATOMS: atom_id res chain seq x y z
N MET A 1 -3.47 -2.90 -13.17
CA MET A 1 -3.02 -1.71 -12.39
C MET A 1 -1.50 -1.58 -12.34
N GLU A 2 -0.75 -2.67 -12.15
CA GLU A 2 0.73 -2.66 -12.07
C GLU A 2 1.43 -1.88 -13.19
N ILE A 3 1.11 -2.16 -14.46
CA ILE A 3 1.73 -1.50 -15.62
C ILE A 3 1.56 0.03 -15.55
N TYR A 4 0.37 0.49 -15.17
CA TYR A 4 0.06 1.92 -15.06
C TYR A 4 0.79 2.58 -13.89
N LEU A 5 0.85 1.94 -12.72
CA LEU A 5 1.60 2.46 -11.58
C LEU A 5 3.09 2.59 -11.93
N LYS A 6 3.67 1.56 -12.56
CA LYS A 6 5.06 1.56 -13.02
C LYS A 6 5.36 2.64 -14.05
N SER A 7 4.43 2.93 -14.97
CA SER A 7 4.64 3.97 -15.98
C SER A 7 4.59 5.38 -15.41
N ARG A 8 3.90 5.59 -14.27
CA ARG A 8 3.87 6.87 -13.55
C ARG A 8 5.13 7.09 -12.71
N ASP A 9 5.49 6.09 -11.92
CA ASP A 9 6.76 5.99 -11.18
C ASP A 9 6.85 4.57 -10.63
N PHE A 10 7.96 3.87 -10.90
CA PHE A 10 8.17 2.51 -10.40
C PHE A 10 8.03 2.39 -8.88
N LYS A 11 8.35 3.46 -8.13
CA LYS A 11 8.20 3.49 -6.68
C LYS A 11 6.75 3.39 -6.21
N ASN A 12 5.79 3.86 -7.02
CA ASN A 12 4.37 3.69 -6.72
C ASN A 12 4.01 2.20 -6.68
N TRP A 13 4.49 1.40 -7.64
CA TRP A 13 4.24 -0.04 -7.62
C TRP A 13 4.91 -0.72 -6.42
N LEU A 14 6.14 -0.30 -6.07
CA LEU A 14 6.84 -0.87 -4.93
C LEU A 14 6.11 -0.64 -3.61
N CYS A 15 5.52 0.54 -3.37
CA CYS A 15 4.74 0.78 -2.15
C CYS A 15 3.46 -0.05 -2.14
N VAL A 16 2.75 -0.18 -3.28
CA VAL A 16 1.58 -1.05 -3.39
C VAL A 16 1.93 -2.51 -3.10
N LYS A 17 3.10 -2.97 -3.55
CA LYS A 17 3.53 -4.36 -3.35
C LYS A 17 4.01 -4.63 -1.92
N ASN A 18 4.82 -3.74 -1.35
CA ASN A 18 5.58 -4.00 -0.13
C ASN A 18 4.96 -3.38 1.13
N GLY A 19 4.02 -2.45 0.98
CA GLY A 19 3.50 -1.65 2.08
C GLY A 19 3.99 -0.19 2.04
N PRO A 20 3.31 0.70 2.77
CA PRO A 20 3.76 2.08 2.94
C PRO A 20 5.10 2.11 3.67
N HIS A 21 5.83 3.21 3.50
CA HIS A 21 7.01 3.49 4.32
C HIS A 21 6.58 3.76 5.76
N ILE A 22 7.31 3.16 6.71
CA ILE A 22 7.17 3.44 8.13
C ILE A 22 8.46 4.12 8.58
N PRO A 23 8.44 5.42 8.93
CA PRO A 23 9.60 6.11 9.46
C PRO A 23 10.10 5.47 10.76
N MET A 24 11.35 5.00 10.76
CA MET A 24 11.97 4.31 11.90
C MET A 24 13.25 4.99 12.35
N LYS A 25 13.58 4.86 13.63
CA LYS A 25 14.84 5.30 14.26
C LYS A 25 15.38 4.22 15.20
N ILE A 26 16.66 4.30 15.53
CA ILE A 26 17.26 3.51 16.61
C ILE A 26 17.18 4.35 17.90
N ASN A 27 16.59 3.80 18.96
CA ASN A 27 16.53 4.46 20.25
C ASN A 27 17.81 4.24 21.09
N ASP A 28 17.88 4.86 22.27
CA ASP A 28 19.02 4.73 23.20
C ASP A 28 19.28 3.29 23.68
N LYS A 29 18.29 2.40 23.55
CA LYS A 29 18.40 0.97 23.88
C LYS A 29 18.83 0.12 22.68
N ASN A 30 19.21 0.76 21.57
CA ASN A 30 19.63 0.12 20.32
C ASN A 30 18.51 -0.71 19.64
N GLU A 31 17.25 -0.32 19.86
CA GLU A 31 16.05 -0.95 19.29
C GLU A 31 15.52 -0.13 18.10
N CYS A 32 14.98 -0.80 17.08
CA CYS A 32 14.32 -0.14 15.95
C CYS A 32 12.87 0.22 16.34
N VAL A 33 12.59 1.50 16.47
CA VAL A 33 11.27 2.04 16.88
C VAL A 33 10.75 3.04 15.85
N ALA A 34 9.43 3.23 15.79
CA ALA A 34 8.83 4.23 14.92
C ALA A 34 9.23 5.65 15.37
N LYS A 35 9.51 6.53 14.39
CA LYS A 35 9.65 7.97 14.62
C LYS A 35 8.30 8.59 14.92
N SER A 36 8.24 9.57 15.82
CA SER A 36 7.07 10.44 15.92
C SER A 36 7.03 11.43 14.73
N GLU A 37 5.87 11.98 14.42
CA GLU A 37 5.67 12.84 13.23
C GLU A 37 6.58 14.08 13.22
N ASP A 38 6.93 14.60 14.39
CA ASP A 38 7.86 15.72 14.56
C ASP A 38 9.32 15.38 14.23
N GLU A 39 9.67 14.10 14.19
CA GLU A 39 11.02 13.61 13.86
C GLU A 39 11.16 13.22 12.39
N TRP A 40 10.09 13.29 11.60
CA TRP A 40 10.12 12.92 10.20
C TRP A 40 10.97 13.90 9.40
N ASP A 41 11.82 13.33 8.53
CA ASP A 41 12.67 14.11 7.64
C ASP A 41 12.07 14.18 6.22
N ASP A 42 12.70 14.97 5.34
CA ASP A 42 12.25 15.16 3.96
C ASP A 42 12.16 13.84 3.17
N ASP A 43 12.99 12.84 3.50
CA ASP A 43 12.95 11.54 2.84
C ASP A 43 11.76 10.70 3.32
N ASP A 44 11.45 10.75 4.62
CA ASP A 44 10.22 10.17 5.18
C ASP A 44 8.98 10.75 4.51
N PHE A 45 8.86 12.09 4.45
CA PHE A 45 7.74 12.75 3.78
C PHE A 45 7.64 12.40 2.30
N LYS A 46 8.78 12.32 1.61
CA LYS A 46 8.83 11.92 0.19
C LYS A 46 8.31 10.50 -0.01
N LYS A 47 8.68 9.56 0.86
CA LYS A 47 8.22 8.17 0.79
C LYS A 47 6.74 8.01 1.16
N LEU A 48 6.27 8.72 2.19
CA LEU A 48 4.83 8.75 2.54
C LEU A 48 3.99 9.35 1.42
N THR A 49 4.52 10.37 0.73
CA THR A 49 3.86 10.96 -0.44
C THR A 49 3.70 9.96 -1.60
N ILE A 50 4.64 9.02 -1.77
CA ILE A 50 4.53 7.96 -2.79
C ILE A 50 3.35 7.05 -2.50
N ASP A 51 3.16 6.64 -1.24
CA ASP A 51 2.00 5.83 -0.86
C ASP A 51 0.69 6.59 -1.09
N ASN A 52 0.60 7.86 -0.68
CA ASN A 52 -0.58 8.68 -0.93
C ASN A 52 -0.89 8.85 -2.43
N LYS A 53 0.14 9.01 -3.28
CA LYS A 53 -0.05 9.07 -4.73
C LYS A 53 -0.58 7.75 -5.29
N ALA A 54 -0.01 6.63 -4.86
CA ALA A 54 -0.45 5.31 -5.28
C ALA A 54 -1.88 5.04 -4.80
N LEU A 55 -2.20 5.36 -3.55
CA LEU A 55 -3.52 5.24 -2.95
C LEU A 55 -4.55 6.05 -3.75
N ASN A 56 -4.25 7.31 -4.06
CA ASN A 56 -5.12 8.14 -4.88
C ASN A 56 -5.34 7.54 -6.27
N ILE A 57 -4.28 7.07 -6.95
CA ILE A 57 -4.39 6.39 -8.25
C ILE A 57 -5.32 5.19 -8.18
N LEU A 58 -5.20 4.36 -7.14
CA LEU A 58 -6.08 3.21 -6.94
C LEU A 58 -7.53 3.69 -6.78
N LEU A 59 -7.81 4.56 -5.80
CA LEU A 59 -9.16 4.97 -5.42
C LEU A 59 -9.93 5.65 -6.56
N VAL A 60 -9.30 6.51 -7.36
CA VAL A 60 -9.97 7.17 -8.49
C VAL A 60 -10.27 6.23 -9.64
N SER A 61 -9.64 5.05 -9.67
CA SER A 61 -9.85 4.05 -10.72
C SER A 61 -10.97 3.06 -10.39
N LEU A 62 -11.49 3.09 -9.15
CA LEU A 62 -12.50 2.13 -8.67
C LEU A 62 -13.91 2.60 -8.97
N ASP A 63 -14.80 1.64 -9.18
CA ASP A 63 -16.23 1.93 -9.19
C ASP A 63 -16.79 2.18 -7.77
N LYS A 64 -18.07 2.53 -7.67
CA LYS A 64 -18.72 2.83 -6.38
C LYS A 64 -18.72 1.62 -5.42
N ALA A 65 -18.89 0.41 -5.94
CA ALA A 65 -18.96 -0.79 -5.11
C ALA A 65 -17.56 -1.16 -4.59
N GLU A 66 -16.55 -1.16 -5.47
CA GLU A 66 -15.15 -1.40 -5.12
C GLU A 66 -14.62 -0.32 -4.17
N TYR A 67 -14.94 0.96 -4.39
CA TYR A 67 -14.58 2.03 -3.48
C TYR A 67 -15.17 1.79 -2.08
N ASN A 68 -16.45 1.43 -1.99
CA ASN A 68 -17.10 1.18 -0.70
C ASN A 68 -16.49 0.00 0.06
N LEU A 69 -15.98 -1.00 -0.65
CA LEU A 69 -15.24 -2.13 -0.09
C LEU A 69 -13.93 -1.66 0.57
N VAL A 70 -13.17 -0.80 -0.11
CA VAL A 70 -11.81 -0.41 0.32
C VAL A 70 -11.73 0.90 1.10
N ARG A 71 -12.85 1.63 1.28
CA ARG A 71 -12.88 2.99 1.86
C ARG A 71 -12.28 3.15 3.26
N ARG A 72 -12.03 2.05 3.98
CA ARG A 72 -11.42 2.06 5.33
C ARG A 72 -9.92 1.74 5.30
N CYS A 73 -9.37 1.34 4.16
CA CYS A 73 -7.95 1.13 3.97
C CYS A 73 -7.22 2.47 4.05
N THR A 74 -6.06 2.49 4.70
CA THR A 74 -5.25 3.70 4.92
C THR A 74 -3.99 3.71 4.07
N SER A 75 -3.70 2.64 3.33
CA SER A 75 -2.55 2.58 2.41
C SER A 75 -2.91 1.97 1.07
N ALA A 76 -2.10 2.27 0.05
CA ALA A 76 -2.28 1.71 -1.28
C ALA A 76 -2.14 0.16 -1.28
N HIS A 77 -1.26 -0.34 -0.41
CA HIS A 77 -1.05 -1.77 -0.23
C HIS A 77 -2.30 -2.51 0.29
N GLU A 78 -2.98 -1.94 1.28
CA GLU A 78 -4.22 -2.53 1.82
C GLU A 78 -5.34 -2.57 0.79
N VAL A 79 -5.53 -1.47 0.04
CA VAL A 79 -6.51 -1.41 -1.06
C VAL A 79 -6.22 -2.52 -2.06
N TRP A 80 -4.96 -2.64 -2.50
CA TRP A 80 -4.56 -3.66 -3.46
C TRP A 80 -4.79 -5.09 -2.96
N LYS A 81 -4.38 -5.38 -1.71
CA LYS A 81 -4.59 -6.72 -1.11
C LYS A 81 -6.07 -7.07 -1.03
N LEU A 82 -6.91 -6.13 -0.62
CA LEU A 82 -8.34 -6.37 -0.48
C LEU A 82 -8.99 -6.63 -1.85
N LEU A 83 -8.63 -5.84 -2.87
CA LEU A 83 -9.12 -6.06 -4.24
C LEU A 83 -8.70 -7.44 -4.78
N ILE A 84 -7.43 -7.83 -4.64
CA ILE A 84 -6.96 -9.16 -5.06
C ILE A 84 -7.72 -10.26 -4.31
N LEU A 85 -7.87 -10.13 -2.99
CA LEU A 85 -8.61 -11.09 -2.18
C LEU A 85 -10.07 -11.23 -2.63
N THR A 86 -10.73 -10.12 -2.97
CA THR A 86 -12.14 -10.13 -3.38
C THR A 86 -12.35 -10.69 -4.79
N HIS A 87 -11.49 -10.35 -5.76
CA HIS A 87 -11.68 -10.77 -7.15
C HIS A 87 -11.05 -12.11 -7.49
N GLU A 88 -9.89 -12.42 -6.90
CA GLU A 88 -9.16 -13.66 -7.20
C GLU A 88 -9.35 -14.74 -6.12
N GLY A 89 -9.89 -14.38 -4.95
CA GLY A 89 -10.01 -15.26 -3.80
C GLY A 89 -8.67 -15.46 -3.06
N THR A 90 -8.70 -16.28 -2.01
CA THR A 90 -7.48 -16.72 -1.33
C THR A 90 -6.79 -17.82 -2.13
N GLU A 91 -5.48 -18.02 -1.90
CA GLU A 91 -4.73 -19.16 -2.45
C GLU A 91 -5.39 -20.51 -2.12
N GLN A 92 -6.06 -20.62 -0.96
CA GLN A 92 -6.83 -21.82 -0.61
C GLN A 92 -8.03 -22.05 -1.54
N VAL A 93 -8.75 -20.99 -1.92
CA VAL A 93 -9.87 -21.08 -2.87
C VAL A 93 -9.38 -21.35 -4.29
N LYS A 94 -8.22 -20.79 -4.68
CA LYS A 94 -7.57 -21.10 -5.96
C LYS A 94 -7.14 -22.58 -6.03
N ASN A 95 -6.50 -23.09 -4.98
CA ASN A 95 -6.04 -24.48 -4.92
C ASN A 95 -7.21 -25.49 -4.88
N ALA A 96 -8.33 -25.15 -4.23
CA ALA A 96 -9.51 -26.01 -4.19
C ALA A 96 -10.25 -26.13 -5.54
N LYS A 97 -10.07 -25.19 -6.47
CA LYS A 97 -10.64 -25.25 -7.83
C LYS A 97 -9.77 -26.06 -8.81
N LEU A 98 -8.54 -26.38 -8.42
CA LEU A 98 -7.57 -27.16 -9.19
C LEU A 98 -7.48 -28.63 -8.74
N ALA A 99 -8.19 -28.99 -7.67
CA ALA A 99 -8.33 -30.35 -7.15
C ALA A 99 -9.65 -30.98 -7.62
#